data_AF-A0A7W0HZS6-F1
#
_entry.id   AF-A0A7W0HZS6-F1
#
_cell.length_a   1.000
_cell.length_b   1.000
_cell.length_c   1.000
_cell.angle_alpha   90.00
_cell.angle_beta   90.00
_cell.angle_gamma   90.00
#
_symmetry.space_group_name_H-M   'P 1'
#
loop_
_entity.id
_entity.type
_entity.pdbx_description
1 polymer ?
#
loop_
_entity_poly.entity_id
_entity_poly.type
_entity_poly.pdbx_seq_one_letter_code
_entity_poly.pdbx_strand_id
1 'polypeptide(L)'
;MIVSRCYFIKGRIHKHSEEIFITNLKENLCIGVSRMDSRLIELLKNIKKRPGIYLGRKSLLFLQHFFYGYQNCLYDLEGEFYHLTGFQEYIEDIYDIHGFNNWASIIQLNCTTDEEAFDKFYQHLDEFFENMDLTSEDKI
;
A
#
# COMPACT_ATOMS: atom_id res chain seq x y z
N MET A 1 0.61 -19.20 17.39
CA MET A 1 -0.82 -19.35 17.05
C MET A 1 -1.63 -18.82 18.24
N ILE A 2 -2.23 -17.63 18.11
CA ILE A 2 -3.51 -17.20 18.70
C ILE A 2 -3.78 -15.82 18.12
N VAL A 3 -4.95 -15.73 17.50
CA VAL A 3 -5.53 -14.58 16.83
C VAL A 3 -6.23 -13.75 17.90
N SER A 4 -5.83 -12.49 18.14
CA SER A 4 -6.56 -11.61 19.05
C SER A 4 -7.59 -10.80 18.27
N ARG A 5 -8.81 -11.34 18.30
CA ARG A 5 -10.06 -10.78 17.82
C ARG A 5 -10.56 -9.78 18.87
N CYS A 6 -10.48 -8.47 18.61
CA CYS A 6 -10.99 -7.46 19.54
C CYS A 6 -12.51 -7.33 19.41
N TYR A 7 -13.21 -7.70 20.50
CA TYR A 7 -14.65 -7.48 20.68
C TYR A 7 -14.93 -6.03 21.04
N PHE A 8 -15.88 -5.42 20.34
CA PHE A 8 -16.44 -4.11 20.65
C PHE A 8 -17.37 -4.23 21.86
N ILE A 9 -16.98 -3.69 23.02
CA ILE A 9 -17.87 -3.55 24.19
C ILE A 9 -18.34 -2.11 24.26
N LYS A 10 -19.65 -1.91 24.12
CA LYS A 10 -20.38 -0.64 24.34
C LYS A 10 -20.14 -0.14 25.76
N GLY A 11 -19.56 1.05 25.90
CA GLY A 11 -19.46 1.78 27.17
C GLY A 11 -19.20 3.26 26.92
N ARG A 12 -20.13 4.09 27.40
CA ARG A 12 -20.09 5.57 27.46
C ARG A 12 -18.67 6.09 27.77
N ILE A 13 -18.07 6.87 26.87
CA ILE A 13 -16.82 7.59 27.17
C ILE A 13 -17.03 9.09 26.96
N HIS A 14 -16.56 9.89 27.92
CA HIS A 14 -16.67 11.34 27.97
C HIS A 14 -15.99 11.98 26.75
N LYS A 15 -16.63 12.96 26.10
CA LYS A 15 -16.13 13.67 24.89
C LYS A 15 -14.66 14.15 24.93
N HIS A 16 -14.10 14.42 26.12
CA HIS A 16 -12.70 14.84 26.25
C HIS A 16 -11.69 13.69 26.07
N SER A 17 -12.12 12.45 26.26
CA SER A 17 -11.30 11.25 26.03
C SER A 17 -11.31 10.79 24.57
N GLU A 18 -12.33 11.15 23.78
CA GLU A 18 -12.32 10.92 22.32
C GLU A 18 -11.26 11.79 21.65
N GLU A 19 -11.08 13.05 22.06
CA GLU A 19 -10.03 13.90 21.51
C GLU A 19 -8.64 13.37 21.86
N ILE A 20 -8.40 12.92 23.09
CA ILE A 20 -7.10 12.35 23.48
C ILE A 20 -6.85 10.99 22.81
N PHE A 21 -7.90 10.18 22.58
CA PHE A 21 -7.79 8.91 21.87
C PHE A 21 -7.61 9.10 20.36
N ILE A 22 -8.29 10.08 19.75
CA ILE A 22 -8.11 10.47 18.35
C ILE A 22 -6.77 11.17 18.14
N THR A 23 -6.29 11.95 19.11
CA THR A 23 -4.97 12.60 19.04
C THR A 23 -3.86 11.57 19.23
N ASN A 24 -4.00 10.63 20.16
CA ASN A 24 -3.09 9.49 20.27
C ASN A 24 -3.21 8.54 19.07
N LEU A 25 -4.40 8.35 18.47
CA LEU A 25 -4.54 7.60 17.24
C LEU A 25 -3.90 8.35 16.08
N LYS A 26 -4.03 9.66 15.96
CA LYS A 26 -3.39 10.46 14.91
C LYS A 26 -1.89 10.54 15.12
N GLU A 27 -1.41 10.71 16.34
CA GLU A 27 0.02 10.68 16.66
C GLU A 27 0.56 9.29 16.42
N ASN A 28 -0.03 8.21 16.96
CA ASN A 28 0.41 6.83 16.72
C ASN A 28 0.17 6.33 15.28
N LEU A 29 -0.78 6.90 14.54
CA LEU A 29 -0.91 6.70 13.10
C LEU A 29 0.22 7.47 12.39
N CYS A 30 0.60 8.67 12.81
CA CYS A 30 1.76 9.39 12.26
C CYS A 30 3.12 8.76 12.65
N ILE A 31 3.24 8.07 13.80
CA ILE A 31 4.45 7.29 14.15
C ILE A 31 4.39 5.86 13.57
N GLY A 32 3.20 5.40 13.15
CA GLY A 32 2.92 4.07 12.63
C GLY A 32 2.57 4.01 11.14
N VAL A 33 2.55 5.13 10.43
CA VAL A 33 2.58 5.15 8.97
C VAL A 33 4.02 4.81 8.62
N SER A 34 4.25 3.52 8.41
CA SER A 34 5.39 2.99 7.68
C SER A 34 5.57 3.85 6.43
N ARG A 35 6.45 4.84 6.53
CA ARG A 35 6.78 5.75 5.45
C ARG A 35 7.46 4.88 4.41
N MET A 36 6.66 4.51 3.41
CA MET A 36 7.06 3.84 2.18
C MET A 36 8.54 4.10 1.87
N ASP A 37 9.35 3.04 1.84
CA ASP A 37 10.81 3.18 1.72
C ASP A 37 11.17 3.98 0.46
N SER A 38 11.92 5.08 0.65
CA SER A 38 12.27 5.98 -0.44
C SER A 38 13.00 5.29 -1.60
N ARG A 39 13.80 4.24 -1.33
CA ARG A 39 14.51 3.45 -2.34
C ARG A 39 13.54 2.62 -3.16
N LEU A 40 12.52 2.05 -2.51
CA LEU A 40 11.45 1.31 -3.19
C LEU A 40 10.64 2.22 -4.12
N ILE A 41 10.27 3.42 -3.67
CA ILE A 41 9.55 4.39 -4.50
C ILE A 41 10.41 4.77 -5.71
N GLU A 42 11.68 5.09 -5.50
CA GLU A 42 12.60 5.44 -6.59
C GLU A 42 12.76 4.29 -7.58
N LEU A 43 12.88 3.07 -7.08
CA LEU A 43 12.96 1.86 -7.90
C LEU A 43 11.69 1.66 -8.74
N LEU A 44 10.50 1.81 -8.15
CA LEU A 44 9.24 1.73 -8.87
C LEU A 44 9.13 2.81 -9.95
N LYS A 45 9.58 4.04 -9.67
CA LYS A 45 9.65 5.14 -10.67
C LYS A 45 10.61 4.81 -11.82
N ASN A 46 11.73 4.16 -11.53
CA ASN A 46 12.70 3.75 -12.55
C ASN A 46 12.18 2.60 -13.41
N ILE A 47 11.50 1.61 -12.81
CA ILE A 47 10.84 0.52 -13.53
C ILE A 47 9.76 1.06 -14.45
N LYS A 48 8.92 2.01 -13.99
CA LYS A 48 7.90 2.67 -14.81
C LYS A 48 8.46 3.26 -16.10
N LYS A 49 9.60 3.95 -15.99
CA LYS A 49 10.26 4.62 -17.11
C LYS A 49 10.84 3.65 -18.14
N ARG A 50 11.34 2.49 -17.69
CA ARG A 50 12.08 1.54 -18.55
C ARG A 50 11.77 0.07 -18.20
N PRO A 51 10.51 -0.38 -18.30
CA PRO A 51 10.11 -1.70 -17.83
C PRO A 51 10.88 -2.84 -18.49
N GLY A 52 11.24 -2.70 -19.78
CA GLY A 52 12.03 -3.71 -20.49
C GLY A 52 13.43 -3.95 -19.93
N ILE A 53 14.05 -2.96 -19.27
CA ILE A 53 15.39 -3.13 -18.68
C ILE A 53 15.32 -3.92 -17.37
N TYR A 54 14.28 -3.68 -16.58
CA TYR A 54 14.14 -4.29 -15.25
C TYR A 54 13.42 -5.64 -15.30
N LEU A 55 12.39 -5.75 -16.15
CA LEU A 55 11.46 -6.88 -16.18
C LEU A 55 11.51 -7.64 -17.51
N GLY A 56 12.26 -7.17 -18.51
CA GLY A 56 12.28 -7.73 -19.87
C GLY A 56 11.08 -7.33 -20.74
N ARG A 57 9.91 -7.11 -20.12
CA ARG A 57 8.69 -6.62 -20.77
C ARG A 57 7.78 -5.91 -19.75
N LYS A 58 6.74 -5.23 -20.22
CA LYS A 58 5.64 -4.80 -19.34
C LYS A 58 4.90 -6.04 -18.85
N SER A 59 4.81 -6.23 -17.54
CA SER A 59 4.17 -7.40 -16.94
C SER A 59 3.91 -7.14 -15.48
N LEU A 60 2.65 -7.15 -15.07
CA LEU A 60 2.29 -6.98 -13.67
C LEU A 60 2.76 -8.16 -12.82
N LEU A 61 2.67 -9.38 -13.38
CA LEU A 61 3.18 -10.58 -12.73
C LEU A 61 4.70 -10.48 -12.46
N PHE A 62 5.48 -10.03 -13.44
CA PHE A 62 6.93 -9.88 -13.25
C PHE A 62 7.27 -8.75 -12.28
N LEU A 63 6.51 -7.65 -12.31
CA LEU A 63 6.64 -6.59 -11.34
C LEU A 63 6.37 -7.08 -9.91
N GLN A 64 5.31 -7.86 -9.72
CA GLN A 64 4.96 -8.45 -8.42
C GLN A 64 6.06 -9.37 -7.90
N HIS A 65 6.58 -10.29 -8.73
CA HIS A 65 7.68 -11.16 -8.33
C HIS A 65 8.95 -10.37 -8.00
N PHE A 66 9.27 -9.35 -8.81
CA PHE A 66 10.39 -8.47 -8.54
C PHE A 66 10.23 -7.75 -7.20
N PHE A 67 9.03 -7.23 -6.93
CA PHE A 67 8.68 -6.56 -5.69
C PHE A 67 8.87 -7.47 -4.47
N TYR A 68 8.33 -8.70 -4.51
CA TYR A 68 8.51 -9.68 -3.44
C TYR A 68 9.97 -10.08 -3.25
N GLY A 69 10.74 -10.24 -4.33
CA GLY A 69 12.18 -10.50 -4.24
C GLY A 69 12.94 -9.36 -3.57
N TYR A 70 12.62 -8.12 -3.93
CA TYR A 70 13.24 -6.93 -3.33
C TYR A 70 12.90 -6.80 -1.84
N GLN A 71 11.65 -7.03 -1.46
CA GLN A 71 11.23 -7.04 -0.05
C GLN A 71 11.97 -8.10 0.77
N ASN A 72 12.07 -9.33 0.25
CA ASN A 72 12.80 -10.40 0.93
C ASN A 72 14.29 -10.06 1.09
N CYS A 73 14.91 -9.48 0.06
CA CYS A 73 16.31 -9.04 0.12
C CYS A 73 16.52 -7.97 1.21
N LEU A 74 15.63 -6.97 1.27
CA LEU A 74 15.71 -5.96 2.33
C LEU A 74 15.47 -6.54 3.72
N TYR A 75 14.53 -7.48 3.85
CA TYR A 75 14.30 -8.19 5.11
C TYR A 75 15.55 -8.96 5.57
N ASP A 76 16.20 -9.68 4.66
CA ASP A 76 17.42 -10.43 4.98
C ASP A 76 18.59 -9.52 5.39
N LEU A 77 18.66 -8.30 4.82
CA LEU A 77 19.74 -7.34 5.08
C LEU A 77 19.49 -6.47 6.31
N GLU A 78 18.25 -6.05 6.54
CA GLU A 78 17.90 -4.98 7.48
C GLU A 78 16.94 -5.47 8.59
N GLY A 79 16.34 -6.66 8.44
CA GLY A 79 15.40 -7.24 9.40
C GLY A 79 13.99 -6.65 9.35
N GLU A 80 13.73 -5.74 8.40
CA GLU A 80 12.49 -4.97 8.28
C GLU A 80 11.72 -5.34 7.01
N PHE A 81 10.40 -5.46 7.13
CA PHE A 81 9.52 -5.70 5.98
C PHE A 81 9.00 -4.38 5.42
N TYR A 82 9.37 -4.08 4.17
CA TYR A 82 8.97 -2.87 3.50
C TYR A 82 7.71 -3.10 2.66
N HIS A 83 6.58 -2.50 3.04
CA HIS A 83 5.31 -2.66 2.33
C HIS A 83 4.83 -1.36 1.68
N LEU A 84 4.00 -1.49 0.63
CA LEU A 84 3.14 -0.40 0.19
C LEU A 84 1.96 -0.24 1.18
N THR A 85 2.24 0.27 2.38
CA THR A 85 1.23 0.41 3.43
C THR A 85 0.05 1.27 2.94
N GLY A 86 -1.17 0.75 3.06
CA GLY A 86 -2.40 1.41 2.59
C GLY A 86 -2.73 1.18 1.12
N PHE A 87 -1.78 0.71 0.30
CA PHE A 87 -2.02 0.52 -1.13
C PHE A 87 -2.92 -0.69 -1.42
N GLN A 88 -2.79 -1.76 -0.60
CA GLN A 88 -3.68 -2.91 -0.71
C GLN A 88 -5.13 -2.48 -0.47
N GLU A 89 -5.37 -1.78 0.63
CA GLU A 89 -6.69 -1.28 1.02
C GLU A 89 -7.25 -0.32 -0.04
N TYR A 90 -6.43 0.59 -0.56
CA TYR A 90 -6.82 1.47 -1.67
C TYR A 90 -7.29 0.68 -2.90
N ILE A 91 -6.57 -0.37 -3.31
CA ILE A 91 -6.95 -1.19 -4.47
C ILE A 91 -8.25 -1.96 -4.19
N GLU A 92 -8.40 -2.53 -2.99
CA GLU A 92 -9.64 -3.21 -2.60
C GLU A 92 -10.85 -2.28 -2.68
N ASP A 93 -10.71 -1.04 -2.17
CA ASP A 93 -11.76 -0.03 -2.17
C ASP A 93 -12.12 0.44 -3.59
N ILE A 94 -11.12 0.67 -4.46
CA ILE A 94 -11.34 1.12 -5.84
C ILE A 94 -12.09 0.08 -6.68
N TYR A 95 -11.84 -1.20 -6.43
CA TYR A 95 -12.45 -2.30 -7.20
C TYR A 95 -13.66 -2.95 -6.50
N ASP A 96 -14.00 -2.55 -5.26
CA ASP A 96 -15.03 -3.19 -4.42
C ASP A 96 -14.79 -4.72 -4.30
N ILE A 97 -13.52 -5.12 -4.17
CA ILE A 97 -13.10 -6.51 -4.03
C ILE A 97 -12.32 -6.65 -2.73
N HIS A 98 -12.99 -7.13 -1.69
CA HIS A 98 -12.40 -7.38 -0.38
C HIS A 98 -12.12 -8.88 -0.16
N GLY A 99 -11.04 -9.21 0.54
CA GLY A 99 -10.77 -10.59 0.99
C GLY A 99 -9.31 -11.02 0.87
N PHE A 100 -9.07 -12.27 0.48
CA PHE A 100 -7.73 -12.88 0.43
C PHE A 100 -6.93 -12.58 -0.86
N ASN A 101 -7.43 -11.67 -1.70
CA ASN A 101 -6.77 -11.35 -2.97
C ASN A 101 -5.73 -10.26 -2.74
N ASN A 102 -4.50 -10.47 -3.21
CA ASN A 102 -3.51 -9.40 -3.23
C ASN A 102 -3.85 -8.37 -4.33
N TRP A 103 -3.35 -7.14 -4.18
CA TRP A 103 -3.57 -6.02 -5.10
C TRP A 103 -3.26 -6.38 -6.56
N ALA A 104 -2.21 -7.17 -6.83
CA ALA A 104 -1.85 -7.54 -8.19
C ALA A 104 -2.93 -8.44 -8.80
N SER A 105 -3.43 -9.41 -8.04
CA SER A 105 -4.53 -10.28 -8.45
C SER A 105 -5.82 -9.49 -8.67
N ILE A 106 -6.15 -8.51 -7.83
CA ILE A 106 -7.32 -7.64 -8.01
C ILE A 106 -7.21 -6.87 -9.33
N ILE A 107 -6.05 -6.24 -9.60
CA ILE A 107 -5.83 -5.49 -10.84
C ILE A 107 -5.88 -6.42 -12.06
N GLN A 108 -5.24 -7.60 -11.99
CA GLN A 108 -5.23 -8.57 -13.10
C GLN A 108 -6.63 -9.05 -13.46
N LEU A 109 -7.50 -9.31 -12.48
CA LEU A 109 -8.89 -9.73 -12.71
C LEU A 109 -9.71 -8.68 -13.48
N ASN A 110 -9.30 -7.42 -13.41
CA ASN A 110 -9.96 -6.29 -14.05
C ASN A 110 -9.29 -5.85 -15.36
N CYS A 111 -8.33 -6.61 -15.88
CA CYS A 111 -7.62 -6.30 -17.13
C CYS A 111 -7.67 -7.46 -18.12
N THR A 112 -7.55 -7.16 -19.41
CA THR A 112 -7.55 -8.18 -20.47
C THR A 112 -6.17 -8.81 -20.66
N THR A 113 -5.11 -8.01 -20.46
CA THR A 113 -3.71 -8.43 -20.64
C THR A 113 -2.86 -8.07 -19.44
N ASP A 114 -1.74 -8.76 -19.27
CA ASP A 114 -0.80 -8.51 -18.18
C ASP A 114 -0.03 -7.19 -18.38
N GLU A 115 0.18 -6.77 -19.64
CA GLU A 115 0.68 -5.46 -20.01
C GLU A 115 -0.28 -4.32 -19.62
N GLU A 116 -1.59 -4.50 -19.85
CA GLU A 116 -2.62 -3.55 -19.42
C GLU A 116 -2.67 -3.47 -17.89
N ALA A 117 -2.61 -4.61 -17.21
CA ALA A 117 -2.58 -4.66 -15.75
C ALA A 117 -1.35 -3.93 -15.18
N PHE A 118 -0.20 -4.03 -15.85
CA PHE A 118 1.00 -3.28 -15.50
C PHE A 118 0.78 -1.76 -15.61
N ASP A 119 0.19 -1.30 -16.71
CA ASP A 119 -0.09 0.12 -16.91
C ASP A 119 -1.14 0.62 -15.88
N LYS A 120 -2.16 -0.19 -15.58
CA LYS A 120 -3.16 0.10 -14.53
C LYS A 120 -2.59 0.18 -13.13
N PHE A 121 -1.65 -0.71 -12.78
CA PHE A 121 -0.94 -0.60 -11.51
C PHE A 121 -0.26 0.76 -11.36
N TYR A 122 0.43 1.24 -12.39
CA TYR A 122 1.12 2.52 -12.30
C TYR A 122 0.17 3.71 -12.28
N GLN A 123 -0.98 3.61 -12.95
CA GLN A 123 -2.05 4.60 -12.82
C GLN A 123 -2.52 4.71 -11.36
N HIS A 124 -2.88 3.57 -10.76
CA HIS A 124 -3.32 3.49 -9.36
C HIS A 124 -2.25 3.94 -8.38
N LEU A 125 -0.98 3.61 -8.65
CA LEU A 125 0.12 4.02 -7.80
C LEU A 125 0.32 5.55 -7.82
N ASP A 126 0.19 6.19 -8.99
CA ASP A 126 0.26 7.65 -9.08
C ASP A 126 -0.92 8.29 -8.34
N GLU A 127 -2.15 7.85 -8.60
CA GLU A 127 -3.36 8.35 -7.94
C GLU A 127 -3.29 8.17 -6.42
N PHE A 128 -2.76 7.04 -5.94
CA PHE A 128 -2.55 6.78 -4.53
C PHE A 128 -1.59 7.79 -3.89
N PHE A 129 -0.47 8.11 -4.54
CA PHE A 129 0.48 9.10 -4.03
C PHE A 129 -0.08 10.52 -4.09
N GLU A 130 -0.80 10.88 -5.15
CA GLU A 130 -1.47 12.19 -5.26
C GLU A 130 -2.50 12.38 -4.13
N ASN A 131 -3.30 11.35 -3.83
CA ASN A 131 -4.27 11.41 -2.73
C ASN A 131 -3.59 11.53 -1.36
N MET A 132 -2.44 10.89 -1.15
CA MET A 132 -1.66 11.07 0.08
C MET A 132 -1.12 12.49 0.22
N ASP A 133 -0.59 13.08 -0.85
CA ASP A 133 -0.06 14.44 -0.83
C ASP A 133 -1.17 15.47 -0.55
N LEU A 134 -2.37 15.30 -1.12
CA LEU A 134 -3.54 16.17 -0.91
C LEU A 134 -4.08 16.14 0.53
N THR A 135 -3.94 15.01 1.26
CA THR A 135 -4.34 14.94 2.67
C THR A 135 -3.47 15.77 3.62
N SER A 136 -2.36 16.32 3.13
CA SER A 136 -1.43 17.19 3.86
C SER A 136 -1.86 18.65 3.89
N GLU A 137 -2.71 19.08 2.95
CA GLU A 137 -3.04 20.51 2.74
C GLU A 137 -4.42 20.93 3.28
N ASP A 138 -5.28 19.99 3.68
CA ASP A 138 -6.63 20.29 4.21
C ASP A 138 -6.67 20.59 5.73
N LYS A 139 -5.74 21.45 6.20
CA LYS A 139 -5.86 22.14 7.50
C LYS A 139 -5.65 23.64 7.31
N ILE A 140 -6.65 24.33 6.78
CA ILE A 140 -6.81 25.79 6.92
C ILE A 140 -8.09 26.07 7.71
#